data_AF-A0A932E310-F1
#
_entry.id   AF-A0A932E310-F1
#
_cell.length_a   1.000
_cell.length_b   1.000
_cell.length_c   1.000
_cell.angle_alpha   90.00
_cell.angle_beta   90.00
_cell.angle_gamma   90.00
#
_symmetry.space_group_name_H-M   'P 1'
#
loop_
_entity.id
_entity.type
_entity.pdbx_description
1 polymer ?
#
loop_
_entity_poly.entity_id
_entity_poly.type
_entity_poly.pdbx_seq_one_letter_code
_entity_poly.pdbx_strand_id
1 'polypeptide(L)'
;MPVPPVGRPLAGAVLAVLLLGIVATAAAQAPPAERGEADPARAFIEMLRRTDPAAAATFTALREARDRSVAELREAEAQFAAAGPELRAAFIARVRGARRRYAETSLAVLEFLDARDAKTLRDYQAAVAELTALIEHRRQTRAELQRMLQDE
;
A
#
# COMPACT_ATOMS: atom_id res chain seq x y z
N MET A 1 -4.18 -47.78 -16.91
CA MET A 1 -3.38 -47.10 -15.87
C MET A 1 -4.25 -46.05 -15.17
N PRO A 2 -4.10 -45.86 -13.86
CA PRO A 2 -5.05 -45.17 -12.99
C PRO A 2 -5.02 -43.64 -13.15
N VAL A 3 -6.20 -43.04 -13.04
CA VAL A 3 -6.43 -41.59 -12.95
C VAL A 3 -6.27 -41.16 -11.50
N PRO A 4 -5.47 -40.12 -11.16
CA PRO A 4 -5.56 -39.51 -9.84
C PRO A 4 -6.70 -38.46 -9.80
N PRO A 5 -7.59 -38.51 -8.79
CA PRO A 5 -8.54 -37.46 -8.51
C PRO A 5 -8.01 -36.50 -7.41
N VAL A 6 -8.77 -35.41 -7.24
CA VAL A 6 -8.73 -34.42 -6.14
C VAL A 6 -7.59 -33.40 -6.29
N GLY A 7 -7.82 -32.09 -6.41
CA GLY A 7 -8.95 -31.27 -6.00
C GLY A 7 -8.42 -30.19 -5.07
N ARG A 8 -8.62 -28.92 -5.42
CA ARG A 8 -9.14 -27.84 -4.56
C ARG A 8 -9.06 -26.49 -5.26
N PRO A 9 -10.02 -25.58 -4.98
CA PRO A 9 -10.22 -24.35 -5.72
C PRO A 9 -9.13 -23.33 -5.40
N LEU A 10 -8.63 -22.67 -6.43
CA LEU A 10 -7.86 -21.43 -6.30
C LEU A 10 -8.75 -20.37 -5.66
N ALA A 11 -8.72 -20.31 -4.33
CA ALA A 11 -9.14 -19.15 -3.57
C ALA A 11 -8.15 -18.01 -3.84
N GLY A 12 -8.67 -16.84 -4.17
CA GLY A 12 -7.90 -15.59 -4.09
C GLY A 12 -7.63 -14.88 -5.40
N ALA A 13 -8.67 -14.62 -6.21
CA ALA A 13 -8.64 -13.49 -7.14
C ALA A 13 -9.51 -12.36 -6.56
N VAL A 14 -8.94 -11.57 -5.65
CA VAL A 14 -9.48 -10.23 -5.32
C VAL A 14 -8.51 -9.21 -5.90
N LEU A 15 -8.72 -8.92 -7.18
CA LEU A 15 -8.06 -7.82 -7.86
C LEU A 15 -8.82 -6.54 -7.51
N ALA A 16 -8.38 -5.82 -6.47
CA ALA A 16 -8.93 -4.52 -6.13
C ALA A 16 -8.22 -3.43 -6.95
N VAL A 17 -8.84 -3.07 -8.08
CA VAL A 17 -8.54 -1.84 -8.81
C VAL A 17 -9.18 -0.68 -8.03
N LEU A 18 -8.37 0.24 -7.51
CA LEU A 18 -8.83 1.53 -6.99
C LEU A 18 -7.75 2.59 -7.20
N LEU A 19 -7.63 3.01 -8.46
CA LEU A 19 -6.97 4.25 -8.86
C LEU A 19 -8.00 5.03 -9.66
N LEU A 20 -8.79 5.89 -9.00
CA LEU A 20 -9.50 7.00 -9.65
C LEU A 20 -10.08 7.96 -8.62
N GLY A 21 -9.33 9.04 -8.38
CA GLY A 21 -9.81 10.32 -7.91
C GLY A 21 -8.73 11.30 -8.35
N ILE A 22 -8.90 12.03 -9.45
CA ILE A 22 -9.57 13.33 -9.47
C ILE A 22 -10.07 13.60 -10.91
N VAL A 23 -11.38 13.81 -11.09
CA VAL A 23 -11.94 14.91 -11.92
C VAL A 23 -13.30 15.23 -11.32
N ALA A 24 -13.47 16.48 -10.88
CA ALA A 24 -14.74 17.02 -10.43
C ALA A 24 -15.63 17.36 -11.64
N THR A 25 -16.86 16.87 -11.65
CA THR A 25 -18.00 17.57 -12.27
C THR A 25 -19.26 17.31 -11.44
N ALA A 26 -19.99 18.39 -11.19
CA ALA A 26 -21.15 18.46 -10.31
C ALA A 26 -22.38 17.76 -10.93
N ALA A 27 -23.08 16.93 -10.14
CA ALA A 27 -24.53 16.76 -10.18
C ALA A 27 -25.04 15.92 -8.99
N ALA A 28 -26.10 16.42 -8.34
CA ALA A 28 -27.05 15.74 -7.45
C ALA A 28 -26.55 15.22 -6.08
N GLN A 29 -27.03 15.91 -5.04
CA GLN A 29 -26.99 15.47 -3.65
C GLN A 29 -27.76 14.15 -3.49
N ALA A 30 -27.03 13.05 -3.28
CA ALA A 30 -27.56 11.87 -2.59
C ALA A 30 -27.27 12.04 -1.09
N PRO A 31 -28.21 11.70 -0.19
CA PRO A 31 -27.94 11.75 1.25
C PRO A 31 -26.72 10.86 1.56
N PRO A 32 -25.84 11.27 2.50
CA PRO A 32 -24.67 10.48 2.80
C PRO A 32 -25.16 9.13 3.32
N ALA A 33 -24.98 8.09 2.52
CA ALA A 33 -25.14 6.75 3.00
C ALA A 33 -24.07 6.57 4.08
N GLU A 34 -24.50 6.50 5.34
CA GLU A 34 -23.73 5.96 6.46
C GLU A 34 -23.46 4.47 6.20
N ARG A 35 -22.70 4.17 5.16
CA ARG A 35 -21.91 2.94 5.11
C ARG A 35 -20.65 3.31 5.85
N GLY A 36 -20.43 2.72 7.02
CA GLY A 36 -19.18 2.85 7.75
C GLY A 36 -18.03 2.59 6.79
N GLU A 37 -17.42 3.68 6.32
CA GLU A 37 -16.35 3.64 5.34
C GLU A 37 -15.21 2.93 6.06
N ALA A 38 -14.92 1.70 5.64
CA ALA A 38 -13.88 0.90 6.28
C ALA A 38 -12.58 1.69 6.22
N ASP A 39 -12.05 2.07 7.37
CA ASP A 39 -10.82 2.84 7.47
C ASP A 39 -9.73 2.19 6.59
N PRO A 40 -9.31 2.83 5.48
CA PRO A 40 -8.39 2.23 4.53
C PRO A 40 -7.06 1.88 5.19
N ALA A 41 -6.66 2.61 6.24
CA ALA A 41 -5.47 2.28 7.02
C ALA A 41 -5.64 0.98 7.81
N ARG A 42 -6.81 0.75 8.40
CA ARG A 42 -7.12 -0.48 9.13
C ARG A 42 -7.13 -1.69 8.21
N ALA A 43 -7.72 -1.57 7.02
CA ALA A 43 -7.71 -2.63 6.01
C ALA A 43 -6.27 -2.97 5.57
N PHE A 44 -5.43 -1.94 5.37
CA PHE A 44 -4.03 -2.12 5.01
C PHE A 44 -3.22 -2.80 6.12
N ILE A 45 -3.37 -2.38 7.38
CA ILE A 45 -2.71 -3.02 8.53
C ILE A 45 -3.14 -4.48 8.66
N GLU A 46 -4.42 -4.80 8.45
CA GLU A 46 -4.92 -6.18 8.48
C GLU A 46 -4.33 -7.02 7.34
N MET A 47 -4.21 -6.46 6.14
CA MET A 47 -3.53 -7.11 5.02
C MET A 47 -2.06 -7.38 5.37
N LEU A 48 -1.34 -6.41 5.93
CA LEU A 48 0.04 -6.61 6.38
C LEU A 48 0.12 -7.67 7.47
N ARG A 49 -0.78 -7.67 8.46
CA ARG A 49 -0.79 -8.66 9.55
C ARG A 49 -0.86 -10.11 9.02
N ARG A 50 -1.52 -10.33 7.89
CA ARG A 50 -1.64 -11.65 7.25
C ARG A 50 -0.43 -12.02 6.39
N THR A 51 0.25 -11.04 5.81
CA THR A 51 1.29 -11.26 4.78
C THR A 51 2.70 -11.04 5.32
N ASP A 52 2.88 -10.02 6.15
CA ASP A 52 4.12 -9.63 6.82
C ASP A 52 3.81 -8.97 8.18
N PRO A 53 3.71 -9.78 9.27
CA PRO A 53 3.39 -9.28 10.59
C PRO A 53 4.39 -8.25 11.14
N ALA A 54 5.67 -8.36 10.75
CA ALA A 54 6.72 -7.43 11.18
C ALA A 54 6.54 -6.06 10.50
N ALA A 55 6.22 -6.06 9.20
CA ALA A 55 5.86 -4.85 8.47
C ALA A 55 4.59 -4.20 9.04
N ALA A 56 3.60 -5.00 9.46
CA ALA A 56 2.39 -4.48 10.12
C ALA A 56 2.71 -3.73 11.42
N ALA A 57 3.56 -4.31 12.27
CA ALA A 57 4.01 -3.68 13.52
C ALA A 57 4.78 -2.38 13.25
N THR A 58 5.72 -2.43 12.29
CA THR A 58 6.51 -1.26 11.88
C THR A 58 5.61 -0.13 11.37
N PHE A 59 4.69 -0.44 10.45
CA PHE A 59 3.78 0.55 9.89
C PHE A 59 2.86 1.17 10.95
N THR A 60 2.39 0.37 11.90
CA THR A 60 1.56 0.87 13.01
C THR A 60 2.34 1.89 13.85
N ALA A 61 3.58 1.56 14.24
CA ALA A 61 4.43 2.48 15.01
C ALA A 61 4.76 3.76 14.24
N LEU A 62 5.04 3.67 12.93
CA LEU A 62 5.28 4.84 12.08
C LEU A 62 4.05 5.75 12.00
N ARG A 63 2.85 5.18 11.87
CA ARG A 63 1.59 5.96 11.88
C ARG A 63 1.37 6.65 13.21
N GLU A 64 1.55 5.94 14.32
CA GLU A 64 1.41 6.53 15.66
C GLU A 64 2.42 7.66 15.89
N ALA A 65 3.66 7.51 15.42
CA ALA A 65 4.66 8.58 15.46
C ALA A 65 4.24 9.80 14.63
N ARG A 66 3.73 9.56 13.43
CA ARG A 66 3.22 10.63 12.56
C ARG A 66 2.00 11.33 13.17
N ASP A 67 1.05 10.60 13.74
CA ASP A 67 -0.14 11.20 14.34
C ASP A 67 0.20 12.04 15.58
N ARG A 68 1.16 11.59 16.40
CA ARG A 68 1.72 12.40 17.48
C ARG A 68 2.37 13.69 16.96
N SER A 69 3.16 13.61 15.88
CA SER A 69 3.79 14.80 15.29
C SER A 69 2.77 15.80 14.73
N VAL A 70 1.63 15.33 14.21
CA VAL A 70 0.53 16.19 13.75
C VAL A 70 -0.11 16.91 14.92
N ALA A 71 -0.35 16.21 16.03
CA ALA A 71 -0.88 16.81 17.25
C ALA A 71 0.09 17.88 17.79
N GLU A 72 1.39 17.58 17.87
CA GLU A 72 2.43 18.53 18.30
C GLU A 72 2.50 19.77 17.39
N LEU A 73 2.39 19.58 16.08
CA LEU A 73 2.38 20.67 15.12
C LEU A 73 1.16 21.57 15.31
N ARG A 74 -0.03 20.99 15.42
CA ARG A 74 -1.27 21.74 15.66
C ARG A 74 -1.21 22.54 16.95
N GLU A 75 -0.69 21.94 18.01
CA GLU A 75 -0.53 22.62 19.30
C GLU A 75 0.44 23.80 19.20
N ALA A 76 1.60 23.60 18.55
CA ALA A 76 2.59 24.66 18.36
C ALA A 76 2.03 25.81 17.51
N GLU A 77 1.28 25.50 16.45
CA GLU A 77 0.64 26.51 15.60
C GLU A 77 -0.47 27.26 16.33
N ALA A 78 -1.27 26.57 17.16
CA ALA A 78 -2.28 27.20 18.00
C ALA A 78 -1.66 28.16 19.03
N GLN A 79 -0.57 27.75 19.70
CA GLN A 79 0.16 28.60 20.64
C GLN A 79 0.78 29.82 19.96
N PHE A 80 1.37 29.65 18.77
CA PHE A 80 1.90 30.75 17.99
C PHE A 80 0.80 31.73 17.55
N ALA A 81 -0.36 31.24 17.13
CA ALA A 81 -1.49 32.06 16.72
C ALA A 81 -2.09 32.86 17.90
N ALA A 82 -2.20 32.21 19.07
CA ALA A 82 -2.70 32.81 20.31
C ALA A 82 -1.69 33.77 20.97
N ALA A 83 -0.40 33.66 20.67
CA ALA A 83 0.61 34.55 21.21
C ALA A 83 0.45 35.98 20.67
N GLY A 84 0.49 36.95 21.59
CA GLY A 84 0.58 38.37 21.26
C GLY A 84 1.87 38.70 20.49
N PRO A 85 1.96 39.87 19.83
CA PRO A 85 3.07 40.24 18.96
C PRO A 85 4.45 40.11 19.64
N GLU A 86 4.53 40.43 20.92
CA GLU A 86 5.76 40.40 21.70
C GLU A 86 6.25 38.98 22.02
N LEU A 87 5.35 38.01 22.11
CA LEU A 87 5.68 36.61 22.45
C LEU A 87 5.82 35.72 21.22
N ARG A 88 5.29 36.11 20.06
CA ARG A 88 5.34 35.31 18.82
C ARG A 88 6.75 34.87 18.44
N ALA A 89 7.74 35.74 18.59
CA ALA A 89 9.13 35.44 18.28
C ALA A 89 9.66 34.23 19.08
N ALA A 90 9.24 34.07 20.34
CA ALA A 90 9.63 32.96 21.20
C ALA A 90 9.02 31.61 20.72
N PHE A 91 7.85 31.63 20.07
CA PHE A 91 7.17 30.43 19.58
C PHE A 91 7.61 29.99 18.17
N ILE A 92 8.30 30.85 17.40
CA ILE A 92 8.77 30.50 16.04
C ILE A 92 9.65 29.24 16.04
N ALA A 93 10.56 29.13 17.00
CA ALA A 93 11.45 27.98 17.12
C ALA A 93 10.66 26.68 17.37
N ARG A 94 9.63 26.73 18.23
CA ARG A 94 8.73 25.60 18.51
C ARG A 94 7.96 25.16 17.28
N VAL A 95 7.38 26.10 16.53
CA VAL A 95 6.67 25.79 15.28
C VAL A 95 7.60 25.17 14.25
N ARG A 96 8.81 25.72 14.06
CA ARG A 96 9.81 25.15 13.13
C ARG A 96 10.21 23.74 13.53
N GLY A 97 10.45 23.49 14.81
CA GLY A 97 10.77 22.16 15.34
C GLY A 97 9.64 21.15 15.10
N ALA A 98 8.40 21.53 15.38
CA ALA A 98 7.23 20.67 15.16
C ALA A 98 7.00 20.38 13.67
N ARG A 99 7.19 21.37 12.79
CA ARG A 99 7.12 21.18 11.32
C ARG A 99 8.17 20.20 10.83
N ARG A 100 9.40 20.32 11.34
CA ARG A 100 10.48 19.40 11.01
C ARG A 100 10.14 17.97 11.46
N ARG A 101 9.66 17.79 12.68
CA ARG A 101 9.24 16.48 13.21
C ARG A 101 8.10 15.86 12.41
N TYR A 102 7.11 16.67 12.03
CA TYR A 102 6.05 16.24 11.14
C TYR A 102 6.57 15.76 9.79
N ALA A 103 7.49 16.51 9.18
CA ALA A 103 8.12 16.12 7.91
C ALA A 103 8.92 14.81 8.05
N GLU A 104 9.74 14.68 9.10
CA GLU A 104 10.55 13.48 9.38
C GLU A 104 9.66 12.22 9.52
N THR A 105 8.63 12.28 10.35
CA THR A 105 7.73 11.14 10.57
C THR A 105 6.87 10.82 9.34
N SER A 106 6.47 11.83 8.57
CA SER A 106 5.71 11.62 7.34
C SER A 106 6.58 10.98 6.26
N LEU A 107 7.84 11.41 6.13
CA LEU A 107 8.79 10.81 5.20
C LEU A 107 9.06 9.35 5.54
N ALA A 108 9.25 9.02 6.83
CA ALA A 108 9.46 7.63 7.25
C ALA A 108 8.28 6.70 6.89
N VAL A 109 7.05 7.21 6.92
CA VAL A 109 5.87 6.46 6.43
C VAL A 109 5.97 6.22 4.92
N LEU A 110 6.35 7.22 4.14
CA LEU A 110 6.49 7.09 2.68
C LEU A 110 7.62 6.13 2.31
N GLU A 111 8.78 6.24 2.93
CA GLU A 111 9.93 5.35 2.70
C GLU A 111 9.58 3.88 2.98
N PHE A 112 8.80 3.62 4.03
CA PHE A 112 8.30 2.28 4.31
C PHE A 112 7.41 1.75 3.18
N LEU A 113 6.48 2.58 2.68
CA LEU A 113 5.58 2.20 1.59
C LEU A 113 6.35 1.94 0.30
N ASP A 114 7.28 2.82 -0.06
CA ASP A 114 8.13 2.67 -1.24
C ASP A 114 8.97 1.39 -1.17
N ALA A 115 9.58 1.09 -0.02
CA ALA A 115 10.37 -0.12 0.17
C ALA A 115 9.52 -1.39 0.02
N ARG A 116 8.32 -1.40 0.59
CA ARG A 116 7.37 -2.51 0.49
C ARG A 116 6.91 -2.73 -0.96
N ASP A 117 6.59 -1.65 -1.67
CA ASP A 117 6.09 -1.73 -3.04
C ASP A 117 7.21 -2.11 -4.01
N ALA A 118 8.42 -1.60 -3.82
CA ALA A 118 9.59 -2.03 -4.56
C ALA A 118 9.88 -3.52 -4.36
N LYS A 119 9.73 -4.06 -3.13
CA LYS A 119 9.82 -5.50 -2.87
C LYS A 119 8.74 -6.27 -3.63
N THR A 120 7.50 -5.84 -3.49
CA THR A 120 6.34 -6.48 -4.14
C THR A 120 6.51 -6.52 -5.67
N LEU A 121 7.00 -5.43 -6.26
CA LEU A 121 7.29 -5.36 -7.69
C LEU A 121 8.35 -6.37 -8.11
N ARG A 122 9.44 -6.49 -7.34
CA ARG A 122 10.48 -7.50 -7.61
C ARG A 122 9.95 -8.93 -7.54
N ASP A 123 9.11 -9.22 -6.54
CA ASP A 123 8.50 -10.55 -6.38
C ASP A 123 7.60 -10.89 -7.59
N TYR A 124 6.81 -9.93 -8.08
CA TYR A 124 6.02 -10.12 -9.29
C TYR A 124 6.86 -10.28 -10.56
N GLN A 125 7.94 -9.50 -10.70
CA GLN A 125 8.86 -9.65 -11.84
C GLN A 125 9.49 -11.04 -11.88
N ALA A 126 9.87 -11.60 -10.73
CA ALA A 126 10.39 -12.96 -10.63
C ALA A 126 9.32 -13.99 -11.04
N ALA A 127 8.09 -13.87 -10.54
CA ALA A 127 6.99 -14.77 -10.88
C ALA A 127 6.65 -14.71 -12.39
N VAL A 128 6.66 -13.52 -13.00
CA VAL A 128 6.45 -13.34 -14.44
C VAL A 128 7.55 -14.04 -15.25
N ALA A 129 8.81 -13.90 -14.82
CA ALA A 129 9.93 -14.56 -15.49
C ALA A 129 9.80 -16.10 -15.44
N GLU A 130 9.45 -16.65 -14.29
CA GLU A 130 9.22 -18.09 -14.10
C GLU A 130 8.09 -18.61 -15.01
N LEU A 131 6.94 -17.93 -15.01
CA LEU A 131 5.80 -18.32 -15.83
C LEU A 131 6.12 -18.25 -17.34
N THR A 132 6.90 -17.24 -17.75
CA THR A 132 7.34 -17.09 -19.14
C THR A 132 8.22 -18.27 -19.55
N ALA A 133 9.17 -18.69 -18.71
CA ALA A 133 10.01 -19.85 -18.96
C ALA A 133 9.19 -21.15 -19.09
N LEU A 134 8.19 -21.34 -18.23
CA LEU A 134 7.28 -22.50 -18.30
C LEU A 134 6.42 -22.51 -19.56
N ILE A 135 5.95 -21.34 -20.01
CA ILE A 135 5.20 -21.23 -21.27
C ILE A 135 6.09 -21.61 -22.45
N GLU A 136 7.32 -21.09 -22.48
CA GLU A 136 8.27 -21.37 -23.56
C GLU A 136 8.67 -22.84 -23.60
N HIS A 137 8.95 -23.45 -22.45
CA HIS A 137 9.22 -24.89 -22.37
C HIS A 137 8.05 -25.71 -22.95
N ARG A 138 6.81 -25.42 -22.53
CA ARG A 138 5.62 -26.11 -23.06
C ARG A 138 5.42 -25.88 -24.57
N ARG A 139 5.79 -24.71 -25.09
CA ARG A 139 5.75 -24.41 -26.53
C ARG A 139 6.72 -25.31 -27.29
N GLN A 140 7.95 -25.47 -26.79
CA GLN A 140 8.96 -26.32 -27.39
C GLN A 140 8.56 -27.79 -27.36
N THR A 141 8.13 -28.30 -26.19
CA THR A 141 7.62 -29.67 -26.06
C THR A 141 6.46 -29.94 -27.02
N ARG A 142 5.52 -29.00 -27.14
CA ARG A 142 4.40 -29.15 -28.08
C ARG A 142 4.89 -29.23 -29.54
N ALA A 143 5.84 -28.38 -29.92
CA ALA A 143 6.39 -28.37 -31.27
C ALA A 143 7.12 -29.69 -31.58
N GLU A 144 7.86 -30.25 -30.61
CA GLU A 144 8.52 -31.55 -30.75
C GLU A 144 7.51 -32.68 -30.93
N LEU A 145 6.50 -32.76 -30.08
CA LEU A 145 5.44 -33.78 -30.20
C LEU A 145 4.68 -33.66 -31.53
N GLN A 146 4.45 -32.44 -32.02
CA GLN A 146 3.80 -32.22 -33.32
C GLN A 146 4.65 -32.73 -34.49
N ARG A 147 5.98 -32.62 -34.42
CA ARG A 147 6.88 -33.18 -35.44
C ARG A 147 6.83 -34.70 -35.44
N MET A 148 6.88 -35.32 -34.27
CA MET A 148 6.79 -36.79 -34.15
C MET A 148 5.51 -37.35 -34.78
N LEU A 149 4.39 -36.64 -34.70
CA LEU A 149 3.12 -37.03 -35.33
C LEU A 149 3.08 -36.81 -36.85
N GLN A 150 4.00 -36.03 -37.42
CA GLN A 150 4.07 -35.75 -38.86
C GLN A 150 5.11 -36.62 -39.58
N ASP A 151 6.07 -37.16 -38.83
CA ASP A 151 7.13 -38.03 -39.33
C ASP A 151 6.71 -39.54 -39.37
N GLU A 152 5.46 -39.85 -38.98
CA GLU A 152 4.74 -41.13 -39.23
C GLU A 152 3.83 -41.03 -40.47
#